data_AF-A0A101CQZ0-F1
#
_entry.id   AF-A0A101CQZ0-F1
#
_cell.length_a   1.000
_cell.length_b   1.000
_cell.length_c   1.000
_cell.angle_alpha   90.00
_cell.angle_beta   90.00
_cell.angle_gamma   90.00
#
_symmetry.space_group_name_H-M   'P 1'
#
loop_
_entity.id
_entity.type
_entity.pdbx_description
1 polymer ?
#
loop_
_entity_poly.entity_id
_entity_poly.type
_entity_poly.pdbx_seq_one_letter_code
_entity_poly.pdbx_strand_id
1 'polypeptide(L)'
;MVKIKYKMMEIISNELLLSFETQDWGIINADSKRVKEFIIYWNDKIVVDASVRIEFFELIIASYNDALLDCIIKEKEKSLFINFLSENIKNTDYRLIIDYWIKIKSNVDYPVGFILAKMGTN
;
A
#
# COMPACT_ATOMS: atom_id res chain seq x y z
N MET A 1 -7.31 22.00 4.01
CA MET A 1 -6.74 20.75 3.44
C MET A 1 -6.46 19.71 4.51
N VAL A 2 -5.64 19.97 5.55
CA VAL A 2 -5.33 19.00 6.64
C VAL A 2 -6.57 18.36 7.30
N LYS A 3 -7.64 19.14 7.56
CA LYS A 3 -8.89 18.60 8.15
C LYS A 3 -9.64 17.61 7.24
N ILE A 4 -9.49 17.72 5.92
CA ILE A 4 -10.18 16.84 4.96
C ILE A 4 -9.47 15.48 4.90
N LYS A 5 -8.13 15.48 4.85
CA LYS A 5 -7.30 14.26 4.93
C LYS A 5 -7.70 13.42 6.14
N TYR A 6 -7.63 13.99 7.34
CA TYR A 6 -7.89 13.23 8.57
C TYR A 6 -9.32 12.72 8.66
N LYS A 7 -10.30 13.51 8.25
CA LYS A 7 -11.69 13.06 8.21
C LYS A 7 -11.88 11.89 7.23
N MET A 8 -11.23 11.92 6.07
CA MET A 8 -11.28 10.82 5.11
C MET A 8 -10.55 9.58 5.63
N MET A 9 -9.38 9.73 6.26
CA MET A 9 -8.68 8.62 6.90
C MET A 9 -9.50 8.00 8.03
N GLU A 10 -10.20 8.80 8.83
CA GLU A 10 -11.12 8.33 9.87
C GLU A 10 -12.29 7.54 9.26
N ILE A 11 -12.88 8.01 8.14
CA ILE A 11 -13.93 7.28 7.42
C ILE A 11 -13.41 5.92 6.93
N ILE A 12 -12.28 5.91 6.23
CA ILE A 12 -11.66 4.68 5.71
C ILE A 12 -11.32 3.72 6.86
N SER A 13 -10.77 4.25 7.96
CA SER A 13 -10.41 3.44 9.12
C SER A 13 -11.64 2.77 9.72
N ASN A 14 -12.76 3.48 9.82
CA ASN A 14 -14.01 2.90 10.29
C ASN A 14 -14.59 1.86 9.31
N GLU A 15 -14.56 2.14 8.00
CA GLU A 15 -15.07 1.21 6.97
C GLU A 15 -14.27 -0.10 6.91
N LEU A 16 -12.96 -0.03 7.12
CA LEU A 16 -12.05 -1.17 7.06
C LEU A 16 -11.67 -1.71 8.45
N LEU A 17 -12.27 -1.23 9.53
CA LEU A 17 -11.93 -1.64 10.91
C LEU A 17 -10.42 -1.52 11.21
N LEU A 18 -9.81 -0.41 10.79
CA LEU A 18 -8.41 -0.04 11.01
C LEU A 18 -8.30 0.98 12.14
N SER A 19 -7.10 1.13 12.69
CA SER A 19 -6.79 2.18 13.65
C SER A 19 -6.67 3.52 12.94
N PHE A 20 -7.29 4.57 13.52
CA PHE A 20 -7.11 5.93 13.03
C PHE A 20 -5.85 6.52 13.65
N GLU A 21 -4.85 6.77 12.81
CA GLU A 21 -3.56 7.34 13.16
C GLU A 21 -3.22 8.49 12.22
N THR A 22 -2.59 9.53 12.75
CA THR A 22 -2.25 10.75 11.97
C THR A 22 -0.89 10.69 11.30
N GLN A 23 -0.08 9.69 11.65
CA GLN A 23 1.26 9.42 11.14
C GLN A 23 1.39 7.92 10.88
N ASP A 24 2.17 7.56 9.86
CA ASP A 24 2.50 6.18 9.50
C ASP A 24 1.28 5.25 9.40
N TRP A 25 0.13 5.80 9.00
CA TRP A 25 -1.15 5.09 9.04
C TRP A 25 -1.13 3.83 8.19
N GLY A 26 -0.50 3.89 7.01
CA GLY A 26 -0.36 2.72 6.13
C GLY A 26 0.52 1.63 6.73
N ILE A 27 1.56 1.99 7.48
CA ILE A 27 2.47 1.04 8.13
C ILE A 27 1.81 0.42 9.37
N ILE A 28 1.19 1.24 10.23
CA ILE A 28 0.54 0.77 11.47
C ILE A 28 -0.60 -0.20 11.18
N ASN A 29 -1.33 0.03 10.09
CA ASN A 29 -2.49 -0.78 9.72
C ASN A 29 -2.15 -1.90 8.73
N ALA A 30 -0.88 -2.10 8.40
CA ALA A 30 -0.46 -3.18 7.52
C ALA A 30 -0.93 -4.54 8.05
N ASP A 31 -1.49 -5.36 7.16
CA ASP A 31 -1.97 -6.70 7.51
C ASP A 31 -1.77 -7.65 6.34
N SER A 32 -0.91 -8.65 6.55
CA SER A 32 -0.53 -9.66 5.57
C SER A 32 -1.74 -10.41 4.98
N LYS A 33 -2.84 -10.55 5.73
CA LYS A 33 -4.03 -11.30 5.31
C LYS A 33 -5.04 -10.46 4.53
N ARG A 34 -4.87 -9.13 4.50
CA ARG A 34 -5.86 -8.18 3.97
C ARG A 34 -5.44 -7.48 2.68
N VAL A 35 -4.27 -7.80 2.12
CA VAL A 35 -3.79 -7.26 0.83
C VAL A 35 -4.89 -7.22 -0.25
N LYS A 36 -5.59 -8.34 -0.45
CA LYS A 36 -6.64 -8.45 -1.47
C LYS A 36 -7.80 -7.49 -1.19
N GLU A 37 -8.20 -7.38 0.07
CA GLU A 37 -9.27 -6.49 0.49
C GLU A 37 -8.89 -5.03 0.23
N PHE A 38 -7.67 -4.64 0.59
CA PHE A 38 -7.18 -3.28 0.37
C PHE A 38 -7.11 -2.92 -1.12
N ILE A 39 -6.64 -3.82 -1.99
CA ILE A 39 -6.64 -3.58 -3.44
C ILE A 39 -8.07 -3.45 -3.99
N ILE A 40 -9.02 -4.27 -3.52
CA ILE A 40 -10.43 -4.14 -3.93
C ILE A 40 -10.98 -2.78 -3.49
N TYR A 41 -10.75 -2.38 -2.24
CA TYR A 41 -11.19 -1.10 -1.72
C TYR A 41 -10.61 0.08 -2.53
N TRP A 42 -9.32 0.01 -2.86
CA TRP A 42 -8.65 1.00 -3.71
C TRP A 42 -9.32 1.18 -5.07
N ASN A 43 -9.72 0.07 -5.71
CA ASN A 43 -10.35 0.09 -7.04
C ASN A 43 -11.80 0.55 -7.00
N ASP A 44 -12.55 0.16 -5.96
CA ASP A 44 -13.99 0.41 -5.86
C ASP A 44 -14.33 1.83 -5.38
N LYS A 45 -13.42 2.48 -4.65
CA LYS A 45 -13.68 3.79 -4.04
C LYS A 45 -12.85 4.88 -4.71
N ILE A 46 -13.55 5.94 -5.13
CA ILE A 46 -12.91 7.20 -5.49
C ILE A 46 -12.43 7.85 -4.19
N VAL A 47 -11.23 7.48 -3.73
CA VAL A 47 -10.52 8.27 -2.73
C VAL A 47 -10.05 9.54 -3.43
N VAL A 48 -10.80 10.62 -3.22
CA VAL A 48 -10.64 11.90 -3.95
C VAL A 48 -9.38 12.66 -3.50
N ASP A 49 -8.95 12.46 -2.26
CA ASP A 49 -7.81 13.16 -1.70
C ASP A 49 -6.50 12.40 -1.98
N ALA A 50 -5.60 13.06 -2.71
CA ALA A 50 -4.31 12.50 -3.10
C ALA A 50 -3.44 12.12 -1.90
N SER A 51 -3.49 12.87 -0.79
CA SER A 51 -2.70 12.56 0.40
C SER A 51 -3.18 11.30 1.10
N VAL A 52 -4.50 11.05 1.10
CA VAL A 52 -5.07 9.79 1.60
C VAL A 52 -4.73 8.63 0.67
N ARG A 53 -4.71 8.85 -0.65
CA ARG A 53 -4.26 7.84 -1.63
C ARG A 53 -2.82 7.43 -1.42
N ILE A 54 -1.93 8.35 -1.06
CA ILE A 54 -0.53 8.00 -0.76
C ILE A 54 -0.44 7.07 0.46
N GLU A 55 -1.14 7.38 1.55
CA GLU A 55 -1.18 6.54 2.76
C GLU A 55 -1.76 5.15 2.46
N PHE A 56 -2.81 5.09 1.64
CA PHE A 56 -3.45 3.84 1.27
C PHE A 56 -2.59 3.01 0.30
N PHE A 57 -1.86 3.67 -0.58
CA PHE A 57 -0.88 3.00 -1.44
C PHE A 57 0.23 2.36 -0.60
N GLU A 58 0.73 3.08 0.42
CA GLU A 58 1.69 2.54 1.38
C GLU A 58 1.10 1.36 2.18
N LEU A 59 -0.16 1.46 2.62
CA LEU A 59 -0.85 0.35 3.30
C LEU A 59 -0.80 -0.94 2.48
N ILE A 60 -1.09 -0.86 1.17
CA ILE A 60 -1.07 -2.02 0.28
C ILE A 60 0.35 -2.58 0.14
N ILE A 61 1.37 -1.71 0.00
CA ILE A 61 2.77 -2.14 -0.10
C ILE A 61 3.25 -2.80 1.19
N ALA A 62 3.01 -2.17 2.33
CA ALA A 62 3.41 -2.68 3.65
C ALA A 62 2.72 -4.02 3.95
N SER A 63 1.42 -4.12 3.70
CA SER A 63 0.66 -5.37 3.86
C SER A 63 1.19 -6.48 2.94
N TYR A 64 1.56 -6.15 1.71
CA TYR A 64 2.14 -7.14 0.79
C TYR A 64 3.54 -7.57 1.23
N ASN A 65 4.34 -6.65 1.80
CA ASN A 65 5.61 -6.98 2.40
C ASN A 65 5.45 -8.03 3.51
N ASP A 66 4.54 -7.80 4.44
CA ASP A 66 4.28 -8.73 5.54
C ASP A 66 3.79 -10.08 5.01
N ALA A 67 2.97 -10.08 3.96
CA ALA A 67 2.52 -11.31 3.32
C ALA A 67 3.65 -12.11 2.64
N LEU A 68 4.67 -11.43 2.11
CA LEU A 68 5.88 -12.09 1.61
C LEU A 68 6.68 -12.72 2.75
N LEU A 69 6.83 -12.01 3.87
CA LEU A 69 7.54 -12.50 5.06
C LEU A 69 6.84 -13.70 5.68
N ASP A 70 5.51 -13.63 5.80
CA ASP A 70 4.66 -14.70 6.32
C ASP A 70 4.55 -15.89 5.35
N CYS A 71 5.08 -15.78 4.13
CA CYS A 71 5.01 -16.80 3.09
C CYS A 71 3.56 -17.23 2.74
N ILE A 72 2.60 -16.30 2.81
CA ILE A 72 1.16 -16.58 2.59
C ILE A 72 0.65 -16.13 1.21
N ILE A 73 1.49 -15.49 0.40
CA ILE A 73 1.14 -15.06 -0.96
C ILE A 73 0.94 -16.29 -1.86
N LYS A 74 -0.26 -16.42 -2.42
CA LYS A 74 -0.53 -17.38 -3.51
C LYS A 74 -0.43 -16.64 -4.85
N GLU A 75 -0.34 -17.41 -5.94
CA GLU A 75 -0.16 -16.83 -7.29
C GLU A 75 -1.27 -15.85 -7.68
N LYS A 76 -2.51 -16.06 -7.20
CA LYS A 76 -3.62 -15.14 -7.49
C LYS A 76 -3.42 -13.78 -6.81
N GLU A 77 -3.01 -13.75 -5.54
CA GLU A 77 -2.72 -12.53 -4.79
C GLU A 77 -1.52 -11.79 -5.38
N LYS A 78 -0.49 -12.54 -5.82
CA LYS A 78 0.64 -11.99 -6.55
C LYS A 78 0.22 -11.33 -7.86
N SER A 79 -0.59 -11.99 -8.69
CA SER A 79 -1.11 -11.38 -9.92
C SER A 79 -1.91 -10.11 -9.65
N LEU A 80 -2.75 -10.12 -8.59
CA LEU A 80 -3.53 -8.96 -8.17
C LEU A 80 -2.62 -7.77 -7.81
N PHE A 81 -1.59 -8.01 -7.01
CA PHE A 81 -0.64 -6.98 -6.61
C PHE A 81 0.20 -6.45 -7.77
N ILE A 82 0.65 -7.32 -8.68
CA ILE A 82 1.38 -6.90 -9.88
C ILE A 82 0.51 -6.04 -10.80
N ASN A 83 -0.77 -6.38 -10.98
CA ASN A 83 -1.68 -5.54 -11.75
C ASN A 83 -1.87 -4.17 -11.09
N PHE A 84 -2.12 -4.15 -9.77
CA PHE A 84 -2.19 -2.91 -8.99
C PHE A 84 -0.93 -2.04 -9.17
N LEU A 85 0.26 -2.63 -9.07
CA LEU A 85 1.50 -1.89 -9.29
C LEU A 85 1.61 -1.41 -10.74
N SER A 86 1.27 -2.22 -11.74
CA SER A 86 1.38 -1.81 -13.15
C SER A 86 0.57 -0.55 -13.48
N GLU A 87 -0.56 -0.36 -12.81
CA GLU A 87 -1.44 0.80 -12.98
C GLU A 87 -0.94 2.04 -12.23
N ASN A 88 -0.15 1.86 -11.16
CA ASN A 88 0.18 2.93 -10.21
C ASN A 88 1.69 3.27 -10.13
N ILE A 89 2.58 2.38 -10.56
CA ILE A 89 4.04 2.50 -10.37
C ILE A 89 4.66 3.72 -11.08
N LYS A 90 4.02 4.19 -12.16
CA LYS A 90 4.47 5.37 -12.93
C LYS A 90 3.87 6.69 -12.42
N ASN A 91 2.97 6.64 -11.41
CA ASN A 91 2.41 7.85 -10.82
C ASN A 91 3.47 8.54 -9.94
N THR A 92 3.77 9.80 -10.26
CA THR A 92 4.77 10.61 -9.55
C THR A 92 4.39 10.90 -8.10
N ASP A 93 3.10 10.90 -7.76
CA ASP A 93 2.63 11.14 -6.39
C ASP A 93 3.08 10.04 -5.43
N TYR A 94 3.29 8.81 -5.93
CA TYR A 94 3.72 7.66 -5.13
C TYR A 94 5.23 7.46 -5.13
N ARG A 95 5.98 8.31 -5.85
CA ARG A 95 7.42 8.12 -6.07
C ARG A 95 8.21 8.09 -4.77
N LEU A 96 7.86 8.94 -3.80
CA LEU A 96 8.52 8.97 -2.49
C LEU A 96 8.38 7.65 -1.73
N ILE A 97 7.18 7.07 -1.73
CA ILE A 97 6.92 5.76 -1.10
C ILE A 97 7.71 4.66 -1.83
N ILE A 98 7.63 4.63 -3.17
CA ILE A 98 8.35 3.65 -3.98
C ILE A 98 9.86 3.72 -3.72
N ASP A 99 10.45 4.91 -3.76
CA ASP A 99 11.89 5.11 -3.55
C ASP A 99 12.31 4.76 -2.12
N TYR A 100 11.47 5.06 -1.12
CA TYR A 100 11.70 4.66 0.26
C TYR A 100 11.83 3.13 0.38
N TRP A 101 10.84 2.38 -0.09
CA TRP A 101 10.84 0.91 -0.01
C TRP A 101 11.98 0.29 -0.84
N ILE A 102 12.32 0.86 -2.00
CA ILE A 102 13.48 0.41 -2.80
C ILE A 102 14.80 0.66 -2.07
N LYS A 103 14.90 1.75 -1.32
CA LYS A 103 16.12 2.12 -0.57
C LYS A 103 16.36 1.20 0.61
N ILE A 104 15.32 0.82 1.34
CA ILE A 104 15.43 -0.05 2.53
C ILE A 104 15.36 -1.54 2.20
N LYS A 105 15.12 -1.93 0.93
CA LYS A 105 14.90 -3.33 0.53
C LYS A 105 15.94 -4.29 1.09
N SER A 106 15.48 -5.40 1.65
CA SER A 106 16.31 -6.47 2.19
C SER A 106 15.60 -7.80 2.00
N ASN A 107 16.33 -8.91 1.96
CA ASN A 107 15.71 -10.24 1.83
C ASN A 107 15.02 -10.70 3.12
N VAL A 108 15.25 -10.01 4.24
CA VAL A 108 14.83 -10.45 5.57
C VAL A 108 13.63 -9.65 6.07
N ASP A 109 13.61 -8.34 5.85
CA ASP A 109 12.60 -7.45 6.44
C ASP A 109 11.76 -6.75 5.36
N TYR A 110 12.35 -6.45 4.20
CA TYR A 110 11.72 -5.60 3.19
C TYR A 110 11.78 -6.19 1.76
N PRO A 111 11.34 -7.45 1.54
CA PRO A 111 11.43 -8.10 0.24
C PRO A 111 10.60 -7.40 -0.85
N VAL A 112 9.53 -6.69 -0.49
CA VAL A 112 8.69 -5.97 -1.48
C VAL A 112 9.49 -4.94 -2.28
N GLY A 113 10.54 -4.36 -1.70
CA GLY A 113 11.37 -3.37 -2.36
C GLY A 113 12.13 -3.92 -3.58
N PHE A 114 12.40 -5.24 -3.64
CA PHE A 114 12.94 -5.88 -4.85
C PHE A 114 11.92 -5.93 -6.00
N ILE A 115 10.64 -6.14 -5.68
CA ILE A 115 9.55 -6.15 -6.66
C ILE A 115 9.36 -4.75 -7.24
N LEU A 116 9.30 -3.74 -6.37
CA LEU A 116 9.18 -2.33 -6.77
C LEU A 116 10.36 -1.90 -7.65
N ALA A 117 11.59 -2.27 -7.28
CA ALA A 117 12.78 -1.98 -8.08
C ALA A 117 12.71 -2.59 -9.48
N LYS A 118 12.22 -3.84 -9.60
CA LYS A 118 12.07 -4.51 -10.89
C LYS A 118 10.98 -3.90 -11.77
N MET A 119 9.89 -3.41 -11.17
CA MET A 119 8.76 -2.84 -11.91
C MET A 119 9.00 -1.38 -12.30
N GLY A 120 9.68 -0.60 -11.47
CA GLY A 120 9.96 0.81 -11.73
C GLY A 120 11.02 1.07 -12.80
N THR A 121 11.70 0.04 -13.31
CA THR A 121 12.70 0.13 -14.38
C THR A 121 12.16 -0.14 -15.79
N ASN A 122 10.87 -0.50 -15.93
CA ASN A 122 10.19 -0.76 -17.22
C ASN A 122 9.25 0.39 -17.62
#